data_AF-A0A8T3WQL8-F1
#
_entry.id   AF-A0A8T3WQL8-F1
#
_cell.length_a   1.000
_cell.length_b   1.000
_cell.length_c   1.000
_cell.angle_alpha   90.00
_cell.angle_beta   90.00
_cell.angle_gamma   90.00
#
_symmetry.space_group_name_H-M   'P 1'
#
loop_
_entity.id
_entity.type
_entity.pdbx_description
1 polymer ?
#
loop_
_entity_poly.entity_id
_entity_poly.type
_entity_poly.pdbx_seq_one_letter_code
_entity_poly.pdbx_strand_id
1 'polypeptide(L)'
;MEKSYFEQAKLWLEGAKYVADNFDSKDRYPVAIAMSIHAIIKSNDALTFKFMNVTAKRHDDARRLYEDLIKRNFVKAEYSNYKQIIQDAINEKAKAEYRIAYFSKNDFDEMKRKAEKFIKMVGGTIKQKA
;
A
#
# COMPACT_ATOMS: atom_id res chain seq x y z
N MET A 1 4.11 14.84 -17.70
CA MET A 1 4.14 15.05 -16.24
C MET A 1 4.20 13.69 -15.57
N GLU A 2 5.17 13.49 -14.70
CA GLU A 2 5.25 12.29 -13.87
C GLU A 2 4.11 12.31 -12.84
N LYS A 3 3.34 11.22 -12.72
CA LYS A 3 2.23 11.13 -11.76
C LYS A 3 2.79 11.12 -10.33
N SER A 4 2.15 11.83 -9.41
CA SER A 4 2.55 11.79 -7.99
C SER A 4 2.45 10.36 -7.44
N TYR A 5 3.25 10.03 -6.41
CA TYR A 5 3.18 8.72 -5.76
C TYR A 5 1.77 8.39 -5.25
N PHE A 6 1.01 9.40 -4.81
CA PHE A 6 -0.35 9.21 -4.34
C PHE A 6 -1.33 8.87 -5.48
N GLU A 7 -1.14 9.45 -6.66
CA GLU A 7 -1.91 9.06 -7.85
C GLU A 7 -1.54 7.67 -8.34
N GLN A 8 -0.25 7.32 -8.34
CA GLN A 8 0.22 5.97 -8.64
C GLN A 8 -0.42 4.94 -7.70
N ALA A 9 -0.48 5.24 -6.40
CA ALA A 9 -1.12 4.36 -5.41
C ALA A 9 -2.59 4.08 -5.71
N LYS A 10 -3.36 5.11 -6.11
CA LYS A 10 -4.77 4.95 -6.50
C LYS A 10 -4.91 4.07 -7.74
N LEU A 11 -4.07 4.28 -8.75
CA LEU A 11 -4.08 3.49 -9.97
C LEU A 11 -3.75 2.02 -9.71
N TRP A 12 -2.80 1.74 -8.80
CA TRP A 12 -2.50 0.37 -8.38
C TRP A 12 -3.71 -0.32 -7.76
N LEU A 13 -4.45 0.37 -6.88
CA LEU A 13 -5.64 -0.19 -6.26
C LEU A 13 -6.80 -0.35 -7.25
N GLU A 14 -7.00 0.61 -8.16
CA GLU A 14 -8.00 0.51 -9.23
C GLU A 14 -7.70 -0.67 -10.15
N GLY A 15 -6.44 -0.83 -10.56
CA GLY A 15 -6.00 -1.98 -11.35
C GLY A 15 -6.17 -3.30 -10.60
N ALA A 16 -5.91 -3.35 -9.29
CA ALA A 16 -6.15 -4.53 -8.48
C ALA A 16 -7.62 -4.98 -8.52
N LYS A 17 -8.55 -4.02 -8.35
CA LYS A 17 -10.00 -4.27 -8.44
C LYS A 17 -10.37 -4.76 -9.84
N TYR A 18 -9.87 -4.08 -10.87
CA TYR A 18 -10.12 -4.45 -12.25
C TYR A 18 -9.67 -5.89 -12.55
N VAL A 19 -8.47 -6.28 -12.11
CA VAL A 19 -7.96 -7.65 -12.29
C VAL A 19 -8.84 -8.68 -11.58
N ALA A 20 -9.22 -8.41 -10.33
CA ALA A 20 -10.03 -9.33 -9.55
C ALA A 20 -11.44 -9.54 -10.12
N ASP A 21 -12.04 -8.50 -10.70
CA ASP A 21 -13.44 -8.51 -11.16
C ASP A 21 -13.59 -8.94 -12.62
N ASN A 22 -12.58 -8.70 -13.47
CA ASN A 22 -12.72 -8.85 -14.94
C ASN A 22 -11.93 -10.01 -15.54
N PHE A 23 -11.06 -10.67 -14.78
CA PHE A 23 -10.27 -11.80 -15.28
C PHE A 23 -10.75 -13.09 -14.65
N ASP A 24 -10.93 -14.13 -15.48
CA ASP A 24 -11.21 -15.48 -15.02
C ASP A 24 -9.98 -16.36 -15.18
N SER A 25 -8.99 -16.09 -14.32
CA SER A 25 -7.73 -16.83 -14.26
C SER A 25 -7.44 -17.24 -12.83
N LYS A 26 -6.81 -18.41 -12.66
CA LYS A 26 -6.26 -18.87 -11.37
C LYS A 26 -5.30 -17.88 -10.74
N ASP A 27 -4.70 -16.99 -11.54
CA ASP A 27 -3.71 -16.01 -11.10
C ASP A 27 -4.34 -14.66 -10.73
N ARG A 28 -5.65 -14.46 -10.90
CA ARG A 28 -6.29 -13.14 -10.71
C ARG A 28 -6.11 -12.59 -9.29
N TYR A 29 -6.29 -13.42 -8.26
CA TYR A 29 -6.18 -12.99 -6.86
C TYR A 29 -4.72 -12.76 -6.44
N PRO A 30 -3.76 -13.65 -6.75
CA PRO A 30 -2.34 -13.35 -6.52
C PRO A 30 -1.90 -12.03 -7.15
N VAL A 31 -2.28 -11.76 -8.41
CA VAL A 31 -1.95 -10.52 -9.11
C VAL A 31 -2.64 -9.32 -8.45
N ALA A 32 -3.95 -9.41 -8.16
CA ALA A 32 -4.69 -8.34 -7.51
C ALA A 32 -4.17 -8.01 -6.10
N ILE A 33 -3.70 -9.01 -5.36
CA ILE A 33 -3.05 -8.84 -4.05
C ILE A 33 -1.70 -8.12 -4.22
N ALA A 34 -0.86 -8.55 -5.16
CA ALA A 34 0.41 -7.87 -5.45
C ALA A 34 0.19 -6.39 -5.82
N MET A 35 -0.83 -6.10 -6.63
CA MET A 35 -1.22 -4.73 -6.97
C MET A 35 -1.72 -3.94 -5.76
N SER A 36 -2.50 -4.56 -4.86
CA SER A 36 -2.94 -3.93 -3.61
C SER A 36 -1.76 -3.62 -2.67
N ILE A 37 -0.75 -4.48 -2.62
CA ILE A 37 0.51 -4.26 -1.89
C ILE A 37 1.27 -3.06 -2.48
N HIS A 38 1.39 -2.97 -3.81
CA HIS A 38 1.99 -1.81 -4.46
C HIS A 38 1.24 -0.51 -4.14
N ALA A 39 -0.10 -0.55 -4.05
CA ALA A 39 -0.89 0.59 -3.64
C ALA A 39 -0.56 1.08 -2.21
N ILE A 40 -0.34 0.15 -1.26
CA ILE A 40 0.08 0.47 0.11
C ILE A 40 1.47 1.10 0.12
N ILE A 41 2.44 0.50 -0.58
CA ILE A 41 3.82 0.98 -0.63
C ILE A 41 3.89 2.37 -1.26
N LYS A 42 3.22 2.58 -2.41
CA LYS A 42 3.19 3.89 -3.08
C LYS A 42 2.47 4.97 -2.26
N SER A 43 1.48 4.58 -1.47
CA SER A 43 0.86 5.52 -0.51
C SER A 43 1.84 5.94 0.58
N ASN A 44 2.67 5.01 1.06
CA ASN A 44 3.72 5.33 2.03
C ASN A 44 4.79 6.23 1.41
N ASP A 45 5.26 5.91 0.19
CA ASP A 45 6.18 6.75 -0.57
C ASP A 45 5.64 8.18 -0.72
N ALA A 46 4.33 8.35 -0.93
CA ALA A 46 3.71 9.67 -1.02
C ALA A 46 3.85 10.48 0.29
N LEU A 47 3.67 9.84 1.45
CA LEU A 47 3.86 10.51 2.74
C LEU A 47 5.34 10.82 2.99
N THR A 48 6.21 9.83 2.80
CA THR A 48 7.63 9.97 3.12
C THR A 48 8.31 10.96 2.19
N PHE A 49 7.91 11.00 0.91
CA PHE A 49 8.39 11.98 -0.04
C PHE A 49 7.90 13.39 0.34
N LYS A 50 6.60 13.56 0.64
CA LYS A 50 6.04 14.88 1.01
C LYS A 50 6.68 15.46 2.27
N PHE A 51 6.88 14.66 3.31
CA PHE A 51 7.27 15.18 4.64
C PHE A 51 8.74 14.99 4.98
N MET A 52 9.45 14.11 4.29
CA MET A 52 10.85 13.79 4.58
C MET A 52 11.75 13.80 3.34
N ASN A 53 11.21 14.02 2.14
CA ASN A 53 11.92 13.99 0.86
C ASN A 53 12.70 12.69 0.61
N VAL A 54 12.16 11.56 1.07
CA VAL A 54 12.74 10.22 0.88
C VAL A 54 11.66 9.21 0.52
N THR A 55 12.03 8.17 -0.23
CA THR A 55 11.19 7.00 -0.51
C THR A 55 11.90 5.73 -0.09
N ALA A 56 11.14 4.64 0.05
CA ALA A 56 11.72 3.35 0.39
C ALA A 56 12.60 2.84 -0.77
N LYS A 57 13.88 2.55 -0.51
CA LYS A 57 14.76 1.92 -1.51
C LYS A 57 14.53 0.42 -1.58
N ARG A 58 14.21 -0.19 -0.44
CA ARG A 58 13.79 -1.58 -0.29
C ARG A 58 12.42 -1.62 0.37
N HIS A 59 11.61 -2.63 0.08
CA HIS A 59 10.29 -2.75 0.72
C HIS A 59 10.38 -2.78 2.25
N ASP A 60 11.42 -3.40 2.81
CA ASP A 60 11.67 -3.46 4.26
C ASP A 60 11.84 -2.06 4.89
N ASP A 61 12.32 -1.08 4.11
CA ASP A 61 12.46 0.31 4.58
C ASP A 61 11.11 0.99 4.77
N ALA A 62 10.06 0.56 4.07
CA ALA A 62 8.77 1.23 4.05
C ALA A 62 8.17 1.34 5.46
N ARG A 63 8.23 0.26 6.24
CA ARG A 63 7.74 0.27 7.62
C ARG A 63 8.53 1.23 8.50
N ARG A 64 9.86 1.17 8.44
CA ARG A 64 10.74 2.06 9.23
C ARG A 64 10.47 3.53 8.92
N LEU A 65 10.35 3.87 7.63
CA LEU A 65 10.03 5.25 7.23
C LEU A 65 8.65 5.71 7.72
N TYR A 66 7.67 4.81 7.77
CA TYR A 66 6.36 5.12 8.37
C TYR A 66 6.44 5.38 9.88
N GLU A 67 7.24 4.59 10.60
CA GLU A 67 7.51 4.82 12.02
C GLU A 67 8.19 6.18 12.25
N ASP A 68 9.09 6.59 11.36
CA ASP A 68 9.73 7.92 11.42
C ASP A 68 8.72 9.06 11.20
N LEU A 69 7.73 8.88 10.30
CA LEU A 69 6.64 9.85 10.12
C LEU A 69 5.80 10.03 11.40
N ILE A 70 5.55 8.95 12.14
CA ILE A 70 4.82 8.98 13.41
C ILE A 70 5.66 9.70 14.47
N LYS A 71 6.94 9.31 14.64
CA LYS A 71 7.86 9.91 15.62
C LYS A 71 8.01 11.42 15.42
N ARG A 72 7.96 11.89 14.17
CA ARG A 72 8.06 13.31 13.79
C ARG A 72 6.71 14.04 13.77
N ASN A 73 5.62 13.41 14.22
CA ASN A 73 4.27 13.98 14.23
C ASN A 73 3.76 14.43 12.84
N PHE A 74 4.29 13.84 11.75
CA PHE A 74 3.74 14.03 10.41
C PHE A 74 2.47 13.23 10.21
N VAL A 75 2.38 12.06 10.83
CA VAL A 75 1.19 11.21 10.93
C VAL A 75 0.70 11.23 12.37
N LYS A 76 -0.63 11.36 12.55
CA LYS A 76 -1.24 11.36 13.90
C LYS A 76 -1.04 10.01 14.60
N ALA A 77 -0.84 10.05 15.91
CA ALA A 77 -0.62 8.86 16.73
C ALA A 77 -1.74 7.81 16.65
N GLU A 78 -2.98 8.23 16.36
CA GLU A 78 -4.13 7.33 16.13
C GLU A 78 -3.92 6.35 14.96
N TYR A 79 -3.07 6.71 13.99
CA TYR A 79 -2.71 5.85 12.86
C TYR A 79 -1.44 5.04 13.09
N SER A 80 -0.85 5.10 14.28
CA SER A 80 0.42 4.42 14.57
C SER A 80 0.41 2.91 14.26
N ASN A 81 -0.74 2.26 14.48
CA ASN A 81 -0.93 0.84 14.21
C ASN A 81 -0.95 0.49 12.71
N TYR A 82 -1.03 1.46 11.80
CA TYR A 82 -1.01 1.19 10.36
C TYR A 82 0.38 0.75 9.88
N LYS A 83 1.42 0.85 10.71
CA LYS A 83 2.70 0.16 10.47
C LYS A 83 2.52 -1.34 10.25
N GLN A 84 1.49 -1.94 10.87
CA GLN A 84 1.17 -3.35 10.68
C GLN A 84 0.61 -3.62 9.28
N ILE A 85 -0.17 -2.70 8.70
CA ILE A 85 -0.64 -2.84 7.31
C ILE A 85 0.54 -2.92 6.34
N ILE A 86 1.57 -2.09 6.55
CA ILE A 86 2.78 -2.11 5.72
C ILE A 86 3.54 -3.43 5.94
N GLN A 87 3.69 -3.87 7.20
CA GLN A 87 4.37 -5.13 7.49
C GLN A 87 3.66 -6.34 6.84
N ASP A 88 2.34 -6.42 6.97
CA ASP A 88 1.53 -7.47 6.36
C ASP A 88 1.72 -7.46 4.84
N ALA A 89 1.70 -6.27 4.21
CA ALA A 89 1.92 -6.12 2.78
C ALA A 89 3.31 -6.61 2.33
N ILE A 90 4.37 -6.29 3.09
CA ILE A 90 5.74 -6.77 2.81
C ILE A 90 5.81 -8.29 2.91
N ASN A 91 5.24 -8.87 3.97
CA ASN A 91 5.26 -10.31 4.21
C ASN A 91 4.50 -11.10 3.12
N GLU A 92 3.38 -10.57 2.64
CA GLU A 92 2.57 -11.21 1.61
C GLU A 92 3.16 -11.00 0.20
N LYS A 93 3.98 -9.96 -0.02
CA LYS A 93 4.52 -9.63 -1.34
C LYS A 93 5.29 -10.78 -1.97
N ALA A 94 6.22 -11.38 -1.23
CA ALA A 94 7.02 -12.49 -1.75
C ALA A 94 6.14 -13.70 -2.09
N LYS A 95 5.13 -14.00 -1.25
CA LYS A 95 4.21 -15.12 -1.50
C LYS A 95 3.37 -14.89 -2.77
N ALA A 96 2.88 -13.66 -2.96
CA ALA A 96 2.06 -13.28 -4.11
C ALA A 96 2.87 -13.25 -5.41
N GLU A 97 4.06 -12.65 -5.41
CA GLU A 97 4.89 -12.49 -6.62
C GLU A 97 5.49 -13.81 -7.12
N TYR A 98 5.96 -14.65 -6.20
CA TYR A 98 6.53 -15.95 -6.56
C TYR A 98 5.49 -17.06 -6.67
N ARG A 99 4.19 -16.74 -6.51
CA ARG A 99 3.07 -17.69 -6.58
C ARG A 99 3.26 -18.92 -5.68
N ILE A 100 3.93 -18.73 -4.54
CA ILE A 100 4.29 -19.80 -3.60
C ILE A 100 3.06 -20.25 -2.80
N ALA A 101 1.99 -19.44 -2.79
CA ALA A 101 0.75 -19.73 -2.08
C ALA A 101 -0.48 -19.60 -2.99
N TYR A 102 -1.50 -20.40 -2.68
CA TYR A 102 -2.85 -20.18 -3.20
C TYR A 102 -3.46 -18.95 -2.50
N PHE A 103 -4.03 -18.05 -3.29
CA PHE A 103 -4.76 -16.88 -2.79
C PHE A 103 -6.22 -16.95 -3.21
N SER A 104 -7.10 -16.82 -2.23
CA SER A 104 -8.54 -16.79 -2.40
C SER A 104 -9.05 -15.37 -2.62
N LYS A 105 -10.34 -15.25 -2.96
CA LYS A 105 -11.06 -13.99 -2.97
C LYS A 105 -11.01 -13.29 -1.60
N ASN A 106 -11.08 -14.06 -0.52
CA ASN A 106 -11.09 -13.50 0.84
C ASN A 106 -9.74 -12.85 1.17
N ASP A 107 -8.63 -13.46 0.75
CA ASP A 107 -7.29 -12.89 0.93
C ASP A 107 -7.15 -11.57 0.17
N PHE A 108 -7.68 -11.53 -1.06
CA PHE A 108 -7.76 -10.29 -1.84
C PHE A 108 -8.62 -9.24 -1.15
N ASP A 109 -9.83 -9.58 -0.70
CA ASP A 109 -10.73 -8.64 -0.05
C ASP A 109 -10.13 -8.07 1.25
N GLU A 110 -9.39 -8.88 2.01
CA GLU A 110 -8.65 -8.42 3.19
C GLU A 110 -7.57 -7.41 2.83
N MET A 111 -6.70 -7.75 1.86
CA MET A 111 -5.61 -6.86 1.45
C MET A 111 -6.13 -5.58 0.80
N LYS A 112 -7.17 -5.67 -0.03
CA LYS A 112 -7.88 -4.53 -0.63
C LYS A 112 -8.39 -3.57 0.44
N ARG A 113 -9.05 -4.09 1.48
CA ARG A 113 -9.55 -3.28 2.61
C ARG A 113 -8.41 -2.59 3.37
N LYS A 114 -7.27 -3.28 3.57
CA LYS A 114 -6.06 -2.68 4.16
C LYS A 114 -5.53 -1.54 3.29
N ALA A 115 -5.44 -1.74 1.97
CA ALA A 115 -5.01 -0.73 1.01
C ALA A 115 -5.93 0.50 0.98
N GLU A 116 -7.25 0.29 0.92
CA GLU A 116 -8.26 1.37 0.96
C GLU A 116 -8.15 2.20 2.23
N LYS A 117 -8.06 1.54 3.38
CA LYS A 117 -7.91 2.18 4.69
C LYS A 117 -6.64 3.03 4.75
N PHE A 118 -5.53 2.51 4.22
CA PHE A 118 -4.24 3.21 4.21
C PHE A 118 -4.25 4.42 3.26
N ILE A 119 -4.73 4.25 2.02
CA ILE A 119 -4.88 5.34 1.03
C ILE A 119 -5.76 6.47 1.56
N LYS A 120 -6.88 6.13 2.20
CA LYS A 120 -7.79 7.14 2.78
C LYS A 120 -7.08 7.99 3.83
N MET A 121 -6.32 7.36 4.73
CA MET A 121 -5.54 8.05 5.75
C MET A 121 -4.47 8.94 5.10
N VAL A 122 -3.68 8.41 4.16
CA VAL A 122 -2.65 9.17 3.44
C VAL A 122 -3.24 10.40 2.76
N GLY A 123 -4.35 10.24 2.03
CA GLY A 123 -5.03 11.35 1.38
C GLY A 123 -5.52 12.43 2.36
N GLY A 124 -6.03 12.02 3.52
CA GLY A 124 -6.41 12.93 4.59
C GLY A 124 -5.21 13.70 5.16
N THR A 125 -4.11 13.00 5.44
CA THR A 125 -2.88 13.60 5.99
C THR A 125 -2.23 14.57 5.01
N ILE A 126 -2.15 14.21 3.72
CA ILE A 126 -1.58 15.06 2.68
C ILE A 126 -2.39 16.35 2.53
N LYS A 127 -3.73 16.28 2.56
CA LYS A 127 -4.62 17.44 2.42
C LYS A 127 -4.62 18.37 3.63
N GLN A 128 -4.55 17.82 4.85
CA GLN A 128 -4.55 18.63 6.09
C GLN A 128 -3.26 19.43 6.29
N LYS A 129 -2.16 19.02 5.65
CA LYS A 129 -0.85 19.68 5.70
C LYS A 129 -0.39 20.17 4.32
N ALA A 130 -1.33 20.49 3.43
CA ALA A 130 -1.07 21.21 2.17
C ALA A 130 -1.46 22.67 2.38
#